data_AF-A0A962E4D3-F1
#
_entry.id   AF-A0A962E4D3-F1
#
_cell.length_a   1.000
_cell.length_b   1.000
_cell.length_c   1.000
_cell.angle_alpha   90.00
_cell.angle_beta   90.00
_cell.angle_gamma   90.00
#
_symmetry.space_group_name_H-M   'P 1'
#
loop_
_entity.id
_entity.type
_entity.pdbx_description
1 polymer ?
#
loop_
_entity_poly.entity_id
_entity_poly.type
_entity_poly.pdbx_seq_one_letter_code
_entity_poly.pdbx_strand_id
1 'polypeptide(L)'
;MRSHLIASCLLGLLITAPALADTLLIERVQRSDSAAMPRRGSTMDTVRSQYGEPEKAYAAVGQPPITRWEYPAFSVYFEHSHVIDTVMRKSAPQEIGPRPVSEQQ
;
A
#
# COMPACT_ATOMS: atom_id res chain seq x y z
N MET A 1 -32.54 66.65 -31.90
CA MET A 1 -32.09 65.46 -32.65
C MET A 1 -30.68 65.15 -32.18
N ARG A 2 -30.55 64.19 -31.25
CA ARG A 2 -29.32 63.95 -30.49
C ARG A 2 -28.74 62.60 -30.90
N SER A 3 -27.51 62.68 -31.41
CA SER A 3 -26.62 61.62 -31.87
C SER A 3 -26.79 60.27 -31.15
N HIS A 4 -27.11 59.21 -31.90
CA HIS A 4 -27.02 57.84 -31.39
C HIS A 4 -25.56 57.41 -31.48
N LEU A 5 -24.92 57.41 -30.32
CA LEU A 5 -23.56 56.96 -30.09
C LEU A 5 -23.43 55.48 -30.49
N ILE A 6 -22.60 55.24 -31.50
CA ILE A 6 -22.00 53.94 -31.79
C ILE A 6 -21.21 53.52 -30.54
N ALA A 7 -21.63 52.46 -29.87
CA ALA A 7 -20.86 51.83 -28.82
C ALA A 7 -21.12 50.31 -28.86
N SER A 8 -20.50 49.65 -29.85
CA SER A 8 -20.25 48.21 -29.84
C SER A 8 -19.42 47.86 -28.60
N CYS A 9 -20.09 47.49 -27.51
CA CYS A 9 -19.44 47.03 -26.29
C CYS A 9 -19.08 45.54 -26.42
N LEU A 10 -17.84 45.33 -26.87
CA LEU A 10 -16.88 44.30 -26.44
C LEU A 10 -17.43 42.96 -25.91
N LEU A 11 -17.39 41.98 -26.82
CA LEU A 11 -16.62 40.72 -26.72
C LEU A 11 -16.34 40.19 -25.30
N GLY A 12 -17.09 39.15 -24.91
CA GLY A 12 -16.95 38.43 -23.65
C GLY A 12 -15.58 37.78 -23.47
N LEU A 13 -14.87 38.20 -22.43
CA LEU A 13 -13.61 37.61 -21.98
C LEU A 13 -13.91 36.33 -21.18
N LEU A 14 -13.73 35.16 -21.80
CA LEU A 14 -13.74 33.87 -21.11
C LEU A 14 -12.46 33.76 -20.26
N ILE A 15 -12.61 33.92 -18.94
CA ILE A 15 -11.53 33.67 -17.98
C ILE A 15 -11.44 32.15 -17.79
N THR A 16 -10.47 31.51 -18.43
CA THR A 16 -10.13 30.11 -18.18
C THR A 16 -9.33 30.02 -16.88
N ALA A 17 -9.96 29.55 -15.80
CA ALA A 17 -9.26 29.32 -14.53
C ALA A 17 -8.31 28.11 -14.65
N PRO A 18 -7.05 28.18 -14.15
CA PRO A 18 -6.21 27.01 -14.04
C PRO A 18 -6.74 26.12 -12.91
N ALA A 19 -7.04 24.86 -13.22
CA ALA A 19 -7.36 23.86 -12.22
C ALA A 19 -6.10 23.54 -11.40
N LEU A 20 -6.13 23.83 -10.10
CA LEU A 20 -5.11 23.35 -9.16
C LEU A 20 -5.45 21.89 -8.82
N ALA A 21 -4.69 20.96 -9.40
CA ALA A 21 -4.80 19.54 -9.06
C ALA A 21 -4.00 19.27 -7.78
N ASP A 22 -4.66 18.78 -6.74
CA ASP A 22 -4.00 18.30 -5.53
C ASP A 22 -3.30 16.95 -5.81
N THR A 23 -1.98 16.98 -5.97
CA THR A 23 -1.13 15.79 -6.08
C THR A 23 -0.12 15.75 -4.95
N LEU A 24 -0.46 15.21 -3.77
CA LEU A 24 0.55 14.79 -2.76
C LEU A 24 -0.02 14.02 -1.55
N LEU A 25 -0.81 12.97 -1.77
CA LEU A 25 -1.24 12.07 -0.68
C LEU A 25 -0.83 10.59 -0.86
N ILE A 26 -0.42 10.17 -2.06
CA ILE A 26 -0.02 8.77 -2.33
C ILE A 26 1.42 8.46 -1.85
N GLU A 27 2.31 9.44 -1.79
CA GLU A 27 3.74 9.18 -1.51
C GLU A 27 4.05 8.98 -0.02
N ARG A 28 3.26 9.59 0.88
CA ARG A 28 3.50 9.51 2.33
C ARG A 28 3.06 8.16 2.92
N VAL A 29 1.95 7.60 2.43
CA VAL A 29 1.38 6.34 2.94
C VAL A 29 2.34 5.16 2.72
N GLN A 30 3.13 5.17 1.64
CA GLN A 30 4.08 4.07 1.36
C GLN A 30 5.32 4.05 2.28
N ARG A 31 5.70 5.20 2.86
CA ARG A 31 6.96 5.33 3.61
C ARG A 31 6.83 5.01 5.10
N SER A 32 5.65 5.15 5.69
CA SER A 32 5.44 4.91 7.13
C SER A 32 5.22 3.45 7.51
N ASP A 33 4.60 2.64 6.65
CA ASP A 33 4.31 1.23 6.98
C ASP A 33 5.50 0.29 6.70
N SER A 34 6.34 0.64 5.74
CA SER A 34 7.48 -0.19 5.31
C SER A 34 8.61 -0.27 6.33
N ALA A 35 8.69 0.66 7.29
CA ALA A 35 9.70 0.62 8.35
C ALA A 35 9.40 -0.44 9.43
N ALA A 36 8.15 -0.87 9.57
CA ALA A 36 7.74 -1.85 10.59
C ALA A 36 7.76 -3.31 10.10
N MET A 37 7.98 -3.56 8.81
CA MET A 37 7.87 -4.88 8.20
C MET A 37 9.23 -5.39 7.70
N PRO A 38 9.49 -6.71 7.75
CA PRO A 38 10.67 -7.27 7.12
C PRO A 38 10.80 -6.84 5.66
N ARG A 39 11.97 -6.36 5.29
CA ARG A 39 12.27 -5.95 3.92
C ARG A 39 12.35 -7.18 3.03
N ARG A 40 11.85 -7.07 1.80
CA ARG A 40 12.07 -8.09 0.76
C ARG A 40 13.57 -8.36 0.60
N GLY A 41 13.94 -9.64 0.55
CA GLY A 41 15.32 -10.12 0.50
C GLY A 41 16.01 -10.25 1.86
N SER A 42 15.41 -9.81 2.97
CA SER A 42 15.95 -10.11 4.30
C SER A 42 16.04 -11.62 4.52
N THR A 43 17.06 -12.08 5.24
CA THR A 43 17.19 -13.51 5.58
C THR A 43 16.28 -13.89 6.73
N MET A 44 15.92 -15.17 6.85
CA MET A 44 15.22 -15.72 8.01
C MET A 44 15.86 -15.33 9.34
N ASP A 45 17.19 -15.41 9.44
CA ASP A 45 17.91 -15.03 10.67
C ASP A 45 17.82 -13.54 10.97
N THR A 46 17.84 -12.70 9.94
CA THR A 46 17.66 -11.24 10.10
C THR A 46 16.26 -10.95 10.63
N VAL A 47 15.24 -11.63 10.10
CA VAL A 47 13.85 -11.47 10.54
C VAL A 47 13.70 -11.93 11.99
N ARG A 48 14.22 -13.10 12.33
CA ARG A 48 14.20 -13.61 13.71
C ARG A 48 14.91 -12.67 14.68
N SER A 49 16.08 -12.14 14.29
CA SER A 49 16.84 -11.20 15.11
C SER A 49 16.10 -9.88 15.37
N GLN A 50 15.35 -9.37 14.38
CA GLN A 50 14.64 -8.09 14.49
C GLN A 50 13.24 -8.21 15.11
N TYR A 51 12.54 -9.32 14.87
CA TYR A 51 11.12 -9.48 15.21
C TYR A 51 10.85 -10.60 16.22
N GLY A 52 11.86 -11.37 16.62
CA GLY A 52 11.72 -12.54 17.49
C GLY A 52 11.30 -13.81 16.75
N GLU A 53 11.03 -14.87 17.52
CA GLU A 53 10.46 -16.11 16.97
C GLU A 53 9.02 -15.89 16.50
N PRO A 54 8.61 -16.52 15.40
CA PRO A 54 7.23 -16.48 14.96
C PRO A 54 6.30 -17.24 15.91
N GLU A 55 5.03 -16.83 15.99
CA GLU A 55 3.97 -17.57 16.69
C GLU A 55 3.76 -18.95 16.06
N LYS A 56 3.91 -19.02 14.73
CA LYS A 56 3.80 -20.27 13.96
C LYS A 56 4.71 -20.25 12.74
N ALA A 57 5.43 -21.33 12.54
CA ALA A 57 6.20 -21.59 11.33
C ALA A 57 5.60 -22.78 10.59
N TYR A 58 5.24 -22.56 9.32
CA TYR A 58 4.73 -23.62 8.44
C TYR A 58 5.88 -24.25 7.67
N ALA A 59 5.80 -25.55 7.42
CA ALA A 59 6.74 -26.24 6.54
C ALA A 59 6.68 -25.65 5.11
N ALA A 60 7.81 -25.73 4.40
CA ALA A 60 7.88 -25.29 3.02
C ALA A 60 6.98 -26.12 2.11
N VAL A 61 6.34 -25.47 1.14
CA VAL A 61 5.50 -26.12 0.13
C VAL A 61 5.89 -25.69 -1.29
N GLY A 62 5.72 -26.60 -2.26
CA GLY A 62 5.90 -26.32 -3.69
C GLY A 62 7.35 -26.28 -4.17
N GLN A 63 7.52 -25.89 -5.44
CA GLN A 63 8.80 -25.61 -6.09
C GLN A 63 8.65 -24.31 -6.90
N PRO A 64 9.38 -23.22 -6.57
CA PRO A 64 10.37 -23.13 -5.49
C PRO A 64 9.74 -23.27 -4.09
N PRO A 65 10.51 -23.69 -3.06
CA PRO A 65 9.97 -23.95 -1.74
C PRO A 65 9.58 -22.65 -1.04
N ILE A 66 8.29 -22.52 -0.70
CA ILE A 66 7.78 -21.35 0.02
C ILE A 66 7.48 -21.69 1.48
N THR A 67 8.16 -21.02 2.41
CA THR A 67 7.94 -21.10 3.86
C THR A 67 7.13 -19.90 4.32
N ARG A 68 6.17 -20.11 5.23
CA ARG A 68 5.41 -19.01 5.86
C ARG A 68 5.67 -18.98 7.36
N TRP A 69 5.99 -17.80 7.88
CA TRP A 69 6.01 -17.52 9.31
C TRP A 69 4.89 -16.54 9.67
N GLU A 70 4.27 -16.74 10.82
CA GLU A 70 3.24 -15.87 11.38
C GLU A 70 3.74 -15.15 12.63
N TYR A 71 3.54 -13.83 12.65
CA TYR A 71 3.77 -12.92 13.78
C TYR A 71 2.45 -12.27 14.17
N PRO A 72 2.33 -11.67 15.38
CA PRO A 72 1.07 -11.12 15.87
C PRO A 72 0.37 -10.16 14.88
N ALA A 73 1.15 -9.32 14.19
CA ALA A 73 0.63 -8.30 13.28
C ALA A 73 0.74 -8.65 11.79
N PHE A 74 1.54 -9.66 11.39
CA PHE A 74 1.78 -9.96 9.97
C PHE A 74 2.24 -11.40 9.72
N SER A 75 2.15 -11.82 8.47
CA SER A 75 2.79 -13.04 7.96
C SER A 75 3.96 -12.69 7.04
N VAL A 76 5.05 -13.45 7.14
CA VAL A 76 6.24 -13.32 6.28
C VAL A 76 6.35 -14.58 5.43
N TYR A 77 6.55 -14.41 4.13
CA TYR A 77 6.75 -15.48 3.16
C TYR A 77 8.20 -15.48 2.71
N PHE A 78 8.80 -16.66 2.71
CA PHE A 78 10.17 -16.88 2.31
C PHE A 78 10.22 -17.84 1.15
N GLU A 79 11.05 -17.53 0.15
CA GLU A 79 11.55 -18.54 -0.78
C GLU A 79 12.95 -18.94 -0.31
N HIS A 80 13.17 -20.24 -0.11
CA HIS A 80 14.37 -20.73 0.59
C HIS A 80 14.52 -20.01 1.95
N SER A 81 15.54 -19.16 2.10
CA SER A 81 15.85 -18.41 3.31
C SER A 81 15.61 -16.90 3.21
N HIS A 82 15.03 -16.41 2.11
CA HIS A 82 14.90 -14.97 1.83
C HIS A 82 13.44 -14.54 1.76
N VAL A 83 13.13 -13.41 2.39
CA VAL A 83 11.79 -12.82 2.35
C VAL A 83 11.42 -12.50 0.90
N ILE A 84 10.31 -13.06 0.44
CA ILE A 84 9.69 -12.70 -0.83
C ILE A 84 8.48 -11.80 -0.63
N ASP A 85 7.76 -11.89 0.48
CA ASP A 85 6.62 -11.01 0.75
C ASP A 85 6.28 -10.93 2.23
N THR A 86 5.61 -9.84 2.61
CA THR A 86 5.10 -9.64 3.97
C THR A 86 3.68 -9.09 3.91
N VAL A 87 2.73 -9.76 4.57
CA VAL A 87 1.31 -9.43 4.53
C VAL A 87 0.82 -9.06 5.92
N MET A 88 0.23 -7.87 6.07
CA MET A 88 -0.38 -7.44 7.33
C MET A 88 -1.60 -8.29 7.68
N ARG A 89 -1.73 -8.67 8.96
CA ARG A 89 -2.93 -9.32 9.48
C ARG A 89 -4.01 -8.25 9.65
N LYS A 90 -5.05 -8.35 8.83
CA LYS A 90 -6.21 -7.47 8.82
C LYS A 90 -7.11 -7.81 10.02
N SER A 91 -7.42 -6.82 10.85
CA SER A 91 -8.07 -7.04 12.17
C SER A 91 -9.46 -6.40 12.31
N ALA A 92 -10.01 -5.77 11.26
CA ALA A 92 -11.29 -5.05 11.35
C ALA A 92 -12.42 -5.71 10.52
N PRO A 93 -13.66 -5.82 11.05
CA PRO A 93 -14.80 -6.45 10.35
C PRO A 93 -15.22 -5.79 9.02
N GLN A 94 -14.86 -4.53 8.77
CA GLN A 94 -15.18 -3.80 7.52
C GLN A 94 -13.98 -3.69 6.56
N GLU A 95 -12.89 -4.42 6.80
CA GLU A 95 -11.72 -4.31 5.96
C GLU A 95 -11.91 -5.07 4.64
N ILE A 96 -12.01 -4.34 3.51
CA ILE A 96 -11.94 -4.95 2.16
C ILE A 96 -10.46 -5.27 1.89
N GLY A 97 -10.01 -6.39 2.45
CA GLY A 97 -8.75 -7.03 2.15
C GLY A 97 -8.91 -8.21 1.19
N PRO A 98 -7.80 -8.86 0.78
CA PRO A 98 -7.89 -10.18 0.18
C PRO A 98 -8.70 -11.08 1.12
N ARG A 99 -9.60 -11.91 0.55
CA ARG A 99 -10.51 -12.77 1.32
C ARG A 99 -9.73 -13.48 2.45
N PRO A 100 -10.20 -13.44 3.71
CA PRO A 100 -9.56 -14.20 4.77
C PRO A 100 -9.51 -15.67 4.34
N VAL A 101 -8.34 -16.29 4.46
CA VAL A 101 -8.17 -17.73 4.20
C VAL A 101 -8.98 -18.42 5.28
N SER A 102 -10.07 -19.10 4.89
CA SER A 102 -10.83 -19.94 5.80
C SER A 102 -9.86 -20.95 6.42
N GLU A 103 -9.69 -20.92 7.74
CA GLU A 103 -8.98 -21.95 8.49
C GLU A 103 -9.71 -23.28 8.28
N GLN A 104 -9.34 -24.01 7.22
CA GLN A 104 -9.75 -25.39 7.06
C GLN A 104 -8.86 -26.24 7.96
N GLN A 105 -9.51 -26.80 8.98
CA GLN A 105 -9.00 -27.78 9.94
C GLN A 105 -8.41 -29.01 9.25
#